data_AF-A0A534L8C2-F1
#
_entry.id   AF-A0A534L8C2-F1
#
_cell.length_a   1.000
_cell.length_b   1.000
_cell.length_c   1.000
_cell.angle_alpha   90.00
_cell.angle_beta   90.00
_cell.angle_gamma   90.00
#
_symmetry.space_group_name_H-M   'P 1'
#
loop_
_entity.id
_entity.type
_entity.pdbx_description
1 polymer ?
#
loop_
_entity_poly.entity_id
_entity_poly.type
_entity_poly.pdbx_seq_one_letter_code
_entity_poly.pdbx_strand_id
1 'polypeptide(L)'
;MTRDVRIDSSQGILVRGWKSGSEGFLLQIRAHDEEVRLLCRCGRSHWLVREQFSGGVPSLSVTCHSCGTRGTFAMEGVKLSAP
;
A
#
# COMPACT_ATOMS: atom_id res chain seq x y z
N MET A 1 -11.06 -8.38 -11.46
CA MET A 1 -10.27 -9.59 -11.07
C MET A 1 -9.02 -9.06 -10.40
N THR A 2 -8.80 -9.32 -9.10
CA THR A 2 -7.74 -8.62 -8.34
C THR A 2 -6.37 -8.83 -8.97
N ARG A 3 -5.74 -7.74 -9.39
CA ARG A 3 -4.44 -7.76 -10.09
C ARG A 3 -3.29 -7.80 -9.09
N ASP A 4 -2.30 -8.65 -9.33
CA ASP A 4 -1.09 -8.69 -8.52
C ASP A 4 -0.07 -7.63 -8.98
N VAL A 5 0.51 -6.91 -8.03
CA VAL A 5 1.59 -5.94 -8.25
C VAL A 5 2.75 -6.28 -7.32
N ARG A 6 3.95 -6.44 -7.88
CA ARG A 6 5.17 -6.62 -7.07
C ARG A 6 5.64 -5.29 -6.51
N ILE A 7 6.11 -5.31 -5.27
CA ILE A 7 6.64 -4.12 -4.59
C ILE A 7 7.82 -3.48 -5.34
N ASP A 8 8.65 -4.27 -6.00
CA ASP A 8 9.79 -3.75 -6.77
C ASP A 8 9.33 -3.01 -8.05
N SER A 9 8.09 -3.21 -8.47
CA SER A 9 7.47 -2.58 -9.65
C SER A 9 6.34 -1.62 -9.27
N SER A 10 6.24 -1.23 -7.99
CA SER A 10 5.12 -0.45 -7.46
C SER A 10 5.42 1.04 -7.34
N GLN A 11 6.50 1.53 -7.96
CA GLN A 11 6.87 2.95 -7.95
C GLN A 11 5.81 3.80 -8.64
N GLY A 12 5.54 4.99 -8.11
CA GLY A 12 4.58 5.94 -8.68
C GLY A 12 3.10 5.62 -8.40
N ILE A 13 2.79 4.54 -7.67
CA ILE A 13 1.42 4.24 -7.26
C ILE A 13 0.93 5.27 -6.23
N LEU A 14 -0.23 5.85 -6.53
CA LEU A 14 -1.02 6.68 -5.62
C LEU A 14 -2.16 5.83 -5.04
N VAL A 15 -2.22 5.73 -3.72
CA VAL A 15 -3.18 4.89 -2.98
C VAL A 15 -4.34 5.75 -2.48
N ARG A 16 -5.58 5.32 -2.70
CA ARG A 16 -6.79 5.94 -2.15
C ARG A 16 -7.26 5.28 -0.85
N GLY A 17 -6.91 4.00 -0.69
CA GLY A 17 -7.27 3.20 0.47
C GLY A 17 -6.57 1.84 0.42
N TRP A 18 -6.59 1.12 1.53
CA TRP A 18 -6.04 -0.22 1.61
C TRP A 18 -6.87 -1.08 2.55
N LYS A 19 -6.77 -2.40 2.36
CA LYS A 19 -7.34 -3.37 3.29
C LYS A 19 -6.42 -4.58 3.40
N SER A 20 -6.45 -5.22 4.56
CA SER A 20 -5.79 -6.50 4.79
C SER A 20 -6.86 -7.54 5.12
N GLY A 21 -6.76 -8.72 4.51
CA GLY A 21 -7.70 -9.81 4.75
C GLY A 21 -7.17 -11.16 4.30
N SER A 22 -8.07 -12.14 4.19
CA SER A 22 -7.77 -13.48 3.68
C SER A 22 -7.23 -13.47 2.24
N GLU A 23 -7.62 -12.45 1.46
CA GLU A 23 -7.13 -12.22 0.11
C GLU A 23 -5.78 -11.48 0.07
N GLY A 24 -5.12 -11.29 1.22
CA GLY A 24 -3.84 -10.59 1.32
C GLY A 24 -3.99 -9.08 1.52
N PHE A 25 -2.93 -8.36 1.17
CA PHE A 25 -2.87 -6.90 1.32
C PHE A 25 -3.23 -6.23 0.00
N LEU A 26 -4.34 -5.51 0.00
CA LEU A 26 -4.97 -4.94 -1.17
C LEU A 26 -4.90 -3.42 -1.12
N LEU A 27 -4.53 -2.81 -2.25
CA LEU A 27 -4.45 -1.37 -2.44
C LEU A 27 -5.52 -0.93 -3.44
N GLN A 28 -6.28 0.09 -3.09
CA GLN A 28 -7.11 0.84 -4.02
C GLN A 28 -6.22 1.94 -4.62
N ILE A 29 -5.97 1.90 -5.93
CA ILE A 29 -5.00 2.80 -6.58
C ILE A 29 -5.70 3.80 -7.50
N ARG A 30 -5.20 5.02 -7.63
CA ARG A 30 -5.88 6.09 -8.40
C ARG A 30 -6.15 5.73 -9.86
N ALA A 31 -5.22 5.02 -10.50
CA ALA A 31 -5.25 4.75 -11.93
C ALA A 31 -6.23 3.62 -12.33
N HIS A 32 -6.77 2.90 -11.35
CA HIS A 32 -7.64 1.75 -11.58
C HIS A 32 -8.79 1.75 -10.58
N ASP A 33 -10.01 1.51 -11.05
CA ASP A 33 -11.17 1.38 -10.15
C ASP A 33 -11.16 0.06 -9.37
N GLU A 34 -10.31 -0.90 -9.76
CA GLU A 34 -10.13 -2.18 -9.06
C GLU A 34 -8.99 -2.14 -8.03
N GLU A 35 -9.10 -3.02 -7.04
CA GLU A 35 -8.05 -3.27 -6.06
C GLU A 35 -6.90 -4.08 -6.66
N VAL A 36 -5.67 -3.77 -6.24
CA VAL A 36 -4.47 -4.54 -6.57
C VAL A 36 -3.89 -5.19 -5.32
N ARG A 37 -3.44 -6.44 -5.45
CA ARG A 37 -2.75 -7.16 -4.38
C ARG A 37 -1.27 -6.87 -4.41
N LEU A 38 -0.71 -6.40 -3.31
CA LEU A 38 0.72 -6.12 -3.20
C LEU A 38 1.49 -7.38 -2.81
N LEU A 39 2.40 -7.79 -3.70
CA LEU A 39 3.26 -8.94 -3.52
C LEU A 39 4.68 -8.53 -3.15
N CYS A 40 5.24 -9.23 -2.17
CA CYS A 40 6.65 -9.12 -1.83
C CYS A 40 7.50 -9.97 -2.78
N ARG A 41 8.74 -9.53 -3.04
CA ARG A 41 9.73 -10.31 -3.78
C ARG A 41 10.06 -11.67 -3.16
N CYS A 42 9.86 -11.84 -1.85
CA CYS A 42 10.07 -13.12 -1.17
C CYS A 42 8.85 -14.07 -1.22
N GLY A 43 7.75 -13.68 -1.86
CA GLY A 43 6.53 -14.47 -1.99
C GLY A 43 5.62 -14.50 -0.76
N ARG A 44 6.10 -14.16 0.45
CA ARG A 44 5.30 -14.25 1.69
C ARG A 44 4.30 -13.11 1.90
N SER A 45 4.66 -11.88 1.50
CA SER A 45 3.76 -10.71 1.52
C SER A 45 3.04 -10.45 2.86
N HIS A 46 3.64 -10.85 3.99
CA HIS A 46 3.16 -10.46 5.31
C HIS A 46 3.67 -9.05 5.62
N TRP A 47 2.77 -8.07 5.59
CA TRP A 47 3.11 -6.66 5.66
C TRP A 47 2.83 -6.07 7.04
N LEU A 48 3.82 -5.39 7.60
CA LEU A 48 3.63 -4.38 8.63
C LEU A 48 3.24 -3.08 7.95
N VAL A 49 2.13 -2.48 8.35
CA VAL A 49 1.51 -1.35 7.65
C VAL A 49 1.47 -0.13 8.58
N ARG A 50 1.85 1.04 8.06
CA ARG A 50 1.84 2.29 8.80
C ARG A 50 1.31 3.40 7.90
N GLU A 51 0.20 4.01 8.30
CA GLU A 51 -0.20 5.31 7.77
C GLU A 51 0.60 6.40 8.49
N GLN A 52 1.11 7.35 7.72
CA GLN A 52 1.94 8.44 8.23
C GLN A 52 1.52 9.73 7.57
N PHE A 53 1.51 10.82 8.34
CA PHE A 53 1.31 12.16 7.80
C PHE A 53 2.58 12.97 8.07
N SER A 54 3.29 13.35 7.01
CA SER A 54 4.50 14.17 7.10
C SER A 54 4.53 15.18 5.97
N GLY A 55 4.94 16.42 6.26
CA GLY A 55 5.06 17.47 5.25
C GLY A 55 3.76 17.81 4.51
N GLY A 56 2.60 17.56 5.12
CA GLY A 56 1.28 17.81 4.50
C GLY A 56 0.79 16.72 3.56
N VAL A 57 1.53 15.62 3.40
CA VAL A 57 1.16 14.51 2.51
C VAL A 57 0.94 13.23 3.32
N PRO A 58 -0.25 12.60 3.23
CA PRO A 58 -0.48 11.30 3.82
C PRO A 58 0.25 10.24 3.00
N SER A 59 0.82 9.24 3.67
CA SER A 59 1.56 8.16 3.03
C SER A 59 1.32 6.82 3.74
N LEU A 60 1.42 5.74 2.97
CA LEU A 60 1.31 4.37 3.42
C LEU A 60 2.67 3.70 3.30
N SER A 61 3.30 3.41 4.44
CA SER A 61 4.55 2.68 4.51
C SER A 61 4.27 1.21 4.82
N VAL A 62 4.84 0.31 4.02
CA VAL A 62 4.76 -1.13 4.23
C VAL A 62 6.15 -1.73 4.38
N THR A 63 6.29 -2.70 5.27
CA THR A 63 7.52 -3.49 5.44
C THR A 63 7.16 -4.96 5.52
N CYS A 64 7.77 -5.78 4.67
CA CYS A 64 7.57 -7.22 4.73
C CYS A 64 8.21 -7.76 6.00
N HIS A 65 7.41 -8.32 6.90
CA HIS A 65 7.87 -8.90 8.16
C HIS A 65 8.92 -10.00 7.93
N SER A 66 8.78 -10.74 6.84
CA SER A 66 9.60 -11.90 6.53
C SER A 66 10.98 -11.62 5.94
N CYS A 67 11.17 -10.52 5.20
CA CYS A 67 12.42 -10.25 4.50
C CYS A 67 12.87 -8.78 4.56
N GLY A 68 12.14 -7.94 5.28
CA GLY A 68 12.46 -6.54 5.48
C GLY A 68 12.26 -5.64 4.27
N THR A 69 11.83 -6.16 3.10
CA THR A 69 11.55 -5.34 1.91
C THR A 69 10.52 -4.26 2.24
N ARG A 70 10.78 -3.01 1.83
CA ARG A 70 9.96 -1.85 2.17
C ARG A 70 9.42 -1.17 0.93
N GLY A 71 8.28 -0.49 1.08
CA GLY A 71 7.72 0.39 0.08
C GLY A 71 6.92 1.48 0.75
N THR A 72 6.89 2.66 0.14
CA THR A 72 6.11 3.80 0.62
C THR A 72 5.29 4.33 -0.54
N PHE A 73 4.01 4.56 -0.29
CA PHE A 73 3.04 5.04 -1.28
C PHE A 73 2.48 6.38 -0.82
N ALA A 74 2.35 7.33 -1.74
CA ALA A 74 1.58 8.54 -1.47
C ALA A 74 0.09 8.18 -1.39
N MET A 75 -0.62 8.77 -0.43
CA MET A 75 -2.05 8.59 -0.28
C MET A 75 -2.82 9.82 -0.78
N GLU A 76 -3.99 9.59 -1.37
CA GLU A 76 -4.92 10.62 -1.84
C GLU A 76 -6.23 10.51 -1.06
N GLY A 77 -6.89 11.66 -0.80
CA GLY A 77 -8.22 11.68 -0.19
C GLY A 77 -8.26 11.47 1.33
N VAL A 78 -7.11 11.25 1.98
CA VAL A 78 -7.02 11.23 3.44
C VAL A 78 -7.16 12.66 3.96
N LYS A 79 -8.35 13.01 4.41
CA LYS A 79 -8.57 14.20 5.23
C LYS A 79 -8.30 13.83 6.68
N LEU A 80 -7.24 14.37 7.26
CA LEU A 80 -7.13 14.39 8.72
C LEU A 80 -8.31 15.19 9.25
N SER A 81 -9.07 14.61 10.17
CA SER A 81 -9.99 15.39 11.00
C SER A 81 -9.18 16.47 11.70
N ALA A 82 -9.62 17.72 11.63
CA ALA A 82 -9.02 18.78 12.42
C ALA A 82 -9.08 18.39 13.92
N PRO A 83 -8.04 18.72 14.71
CA PRO A 83 -8.00 18.40 16.14
C PRO A 83 -9.16 19.04 16.91
#